data_AF-A0A562GKK5-F1
#
_entry.id   AF-A0A562GKK5-F1
#
_cell.length_a   1.000
_cell.length_b   1.000
_cell.length_c   1.000
_cell.angle_alpha   90.00
_cell.angle_beta   90.00
_cell.angle_gamma   90.00
#
_symmetry.space_group_name_H-M   'P 1'
#
loop_
_entity.id
_entity.type
_entity.pdbx_description
1 polymer ?
#
loop_
_entity_poly.entity_id
_entity_poly.type
_entity_poly.pdbx_seq_one_letter_code
_entity_poly.pdbx_strand_id
1 'polypeptide(L)'
;MRIYRIADLLMLGGRTSQDYPYILVGWIPDEQAYRLFLSLGFQLQSLIIPSACDPITLDCLLANRLQPLAGATFLAGCTLHVPGIAGFSGGVLGDPGQEACSAEGCNEPLTKGWSLLTFPGGPGMAVDREVTDLSARLQTVCTESVPDHNTLISLSEYLAQRGVGKVVGLTDGSGPAACGAALIRQGEKTELWRLADL
;
A
#
# COMPACT_ATOMS: atom_id res chain seq x y z
N MET A 1 16.76 8.45 0.18
CA MET A 1 15.88 7.33 0.55
C MET A 1 15.68 7.35 2.06
N ARG A 2 14.43 7.34 2.52
CA ARG A 2 14.03 7.30 3.93
C ARG A 2 13.58 5.88 4.27
N ILE A 3 13.93 5.38 5.45
CA ILE A 3 13.55 4.03 5.91
C ILE A 3 13.02 4.13 7.32
N TYR A 4 11.92 3.43 7.63
CA TYR A 4 11.37 3.35 8.97
C TYR A 4 10.73 2.00 9.23
N ARG A 5 10.96 1.44 10.42
CA ARG A 5 10.57 0.07 10.78
C ARG A 5 9.89 0.04 12.15
N ILE A 6 8.75 -0.63 12.25
CA ILE A 6 8.11 -1.00 13.50
C ILE A 6 8.06 -2.53 13.56
N ALA A 7 8.93 -3.13 14.38
CA ALA A 7 9.10 -4.59 14.49
C ALA A 7 9.18 -5.32 13.14
N ASP A 8 8.09 -5.93 12.66
CA ASP A 8 8.02 -6.67 11.40
C ASP A 8 7.27 -5.92 10.28
N LEU A 9 7.00 -4.63 10.45
CA LEU A 9 6.49 -3.74 9.39
C LEU A 9 7.56 -2.73 8.99
N LEU A 10 7.66 -2.46 7.69
CA LEU A 10 8.67 -1.57 7.11
C LEU A 10 8.04 -0.61 6.11
N MET A 11 8.53 0.64 6.14
CA MET A 11 8.31 1.65 5.13
C MET A 11 9.64 2.12 4.55
N LEU A 12 9.67 2.32 3.24
CA LEU A 12 10.79 2.88 2.51
C LEU A 12 10.27 3.92 1.52
N GLY A 13 10.90 5.08 1.48
CA GLY A 13 10.44 6.24 0.71
C GLY A 13 11.58 6.79 -0.12
N GLY A 14 11.29 7.17 -1.36
CA GLY A 14 12.28 7.67 -2.28
C GLY A 14 11.67 8.37 -3.48
N ARG A 15 12.51 8.63 -4.47
CA ARG A 15 12.15 9.22 -5.76
C ARG A 15 12.75 8.37 -6.87
N THR A 16 12.01 8.19 -7.96
CA THR A 16 12.51 7.53 -9.18
C THR A 16 13.53 8.42 -9.89
N SER A 17 14.18 7.92 -10.94
CA SER A 17 15.08 8.69 -11.79
C SER A 17 14.37 9.79 -12.60
N GLN A 18 13.04 9.72 -12.71
CA GLN A 18 12.21 10.79 -13.26
C GLN A 18 11.70 11.74 -12.17
N ASP A 19 12.25 11.65 -10.96
CA ASP A 19 11.91 12.47 -9.80
C ASP A 19 10.47 12.27 -9.28
N TYR A 20 9.91 11.09 -9.52
CA TYR A 20 8.56 10.73 -9.06
C TYR A 20 8.63 10.13 -7.65
N PRO A 21 7.95 10.70 -6.64
CA PRO A 21 8.01 10.21 -5.28
C PRO A 21 7.26 8.88 -5.15
N TYR A 22 7.81 7.95 -4.38
CA TYR A 22 7.18 6.68 -4.05
C TYR A 22 7.37 6.30 -2.58
N ILE A 23 6.43 5.50 -2.06
CA ILE A 23 6.54 4.82 -0.77
C ILE A 23 6.27 3.34 -0.98
N LEU A 24 7.20 2.51 -0.53
CA LEU A 24 7.09 1.06 -0.46
C LEU A 24 6.81 0.66 1.00
N VAL A 25 5.81 -0.20 1.22
CA VAL A 25 5.42 -0.72 2.53
C VAL A 25 5.28 -2.24 2.50
N GLY A 26 5.45 -2.90 3.64
CA GLY A 26 5.22 -4.34 3.70
C GLY A 26 5.55 -4.98 5.03
N TRP A 27 5.21 -6.26 5.11
CA TRP A 27 5.55 -7.14 6.22
C TRP A 27 6.89 -7.82 5.99
N ILE A 28 7.77 -7.80 6.98
CA ILE A 28 9.16 -8.24 6.92
C ILE A 28 9.41 -9.28 8.03
N PRO A 29 9.23 -10.58 7.74
CA PRO A 29 9.37 -11.65 8.73
C PRO A 29 10.79 -11.79 9.28
N ASP A 30 11.75 -11.57 8.40
CA ASP A 30 13.13 -11.96 8.62
C ASP A 30 14.11 -11.06 7.85
N GLU A 31 15.38 -11.35 8.02
CA GLU A 31 16.47 -10.59 7.42
C GLU A 31 16.58 -10.78 5.90
N GLN A 32 16.12 -11.92 5.36
CA GLN A 32 16.11 -12.14 3.91
C GLN A 32 15.08 -11.23 3.24
N ALA A 33 13.86 -11.20 3.78
CA ALA A 33 12.81 -10.30 3.32
C ALA A 33 13.24 -8.84 3.43
N TYR A 34 13.92 -8.46 4.54
CA TYR A 34 14.45 -7.11 4.73
C TYR A 34 15.40 -6.71 3.59
N ARG A 35 16.38 -7.55 3.25
CA ARG A 35 17.35 -7.27 2.19
C ARG A 35 16.71 -7.18 0.81
N LEU A 36 15.78 -8.08 0.51
CA LEU A 36 15.04 -8.04 -0.76
C LEU A 36 14.20 -6.76 -0.86
N PHE A 37 13.56 -6.34 0.22
CA PHE A 37 12.78 -5.12 0.28
C PHE A 37 13.64 -3.86 0.08
N LEU A 38 14.82 -3.80 0.70
CA LEU A 38 15.78 -2.71 0.45
C LEU A 38 16.27 -2.71 -1.00
N SER A 39 16.62 -3.88 -1.54
CA SER A 39 17.05 -4.02 -2.94
C SER A 39 15.95 -3.53 -3.90
N LEU A 40 14.70 -3.88 -3.64
CA LEU A 40 13.56 -3.39 -4.41
C LEU A 40 13.42 -1.86 -4.30
N GLY A 41 13.61 -1.31 -3.10
CA GLY A 41 13.66 0.14 -2.89
C GLY A 41 14.64 0.83 -3.83
N PHE A 42 15.86 0.29 -3.99
CA PHE A 42 16.84 0.81 -4.96
C PHE A 42 16.43 0.59 -6.42
N GLN A 43 15.82 -0.56 -6.75
CA GLN A 43 15.32 -0.82 -8.10
C GLN A 43 14.21 0.16 -8.50
N LEU A 44 13.32 0.55 -7.57
CA LEU A 44 12.31 1.58 -7.79
C LEU A 44 12.93 2.95 -8.10
N GLN A 45 14.10 3.28 -7.56
CA GLN A 45 14.81 4.51 -7.95
C GLN A 45 15.20 4.52 -9.43
N SER A 46 15.44 3.35 -10.02
CA SER A 46 15.76 3.20 -11.45
C SER A 46 14.53 2.96 -12.33
N LEU A 47 13.32 3.00 -11.75
CA LEU A 47 12.10 2.76 -12.49
C LEU A 47 11.82 3.89 -13.47
N ILE A 48 11.61 3.53 -14.73
CA ILE A 48 11.20 4.44 -15.79
C ILE A 48 9.73 4.17 -16.13
N ILE A 49 8.91 5.20 -15.97
CA ILE A 49 7.52 5.24 -16.39
C ILE A 49 7.44 5.81 -17.81
N PRO A 50 6.84 5.08 -18.76
CA PRO A 50 6.61 5.58 -20.11
C PRO A 50 5.80 6.88 -20.11
N SER A 51 6.07 7.76 -21.07
CA SER A 51 5.37 9.05 -21.20
C SER A 51 3.87 8.89 -21.49
N ALA A 52 3.46 7.77 -22.10
CA ALA A 52 2.07 7.40 -22.35
C ALA A 52 1.70 6.17 -21.52
N CYS A 53 1.83 6.30 -20.20
CA CYS A 53 1.35 5.27 -19.27
C CYS A 53 -0.11 5.55 -18.93
N ASP A 54 -0.99 4.58 -19.11
CA ASP A 54 -2.35 4.64 -18.57
C ASP A 54 -2.39 4.15 -17.10
N PRO A 55 -3.47 4.43 -16.36
CA PRO A 55 -3.62 4.01 -14.97
C PRO A 55 -3.43 2.50 -14.75
N ILE A 56 -4.07 1.65 -15.56
CA ILE A 56 -3.99 0.20 -15.38
C ILE A 56 -2.55 -0.28 -15.58
N THR A 57 -1.88 0.23 -16.61
CA THR A 57 -0.47 -0.07 -16.86
C THR A 57 0.43 0.35 -15.69
N LEU A 58 0.14 1.48 -15.03
CA LEU A 58 0.93 1.93 -13.87
C LEU A 58 0.82 0.94 -12.71
N ASP A 59 -0.39 0.51 -12.36
CA ASP A 59 -0.60 -0.45 -11.26
C ASP A 59 -0.02 -1.83 -11.59
N CYS A 60 -0.22 -2.32 -12.82
CA CYS A 60 0.41 -3.56 -13.27
C CYS A 60 1.94 -3.47 -13.22
N LEU A 61 2.52 -2.35 -13.62
CA LEU A 61 3.96 -2.12 -13.54
C LEU A 61 4.43 -2.17 -12.09
N LEU A 62 3.74 -1.50 -11.16
CA LEU A 62 4.09 -1.53 -9.75
C LEU A 62 3.95 -2.94 -9.16
N ALA A 63 2.84 -3.64 -9.40
CA ALA A 63 2.63 -5.00 -8.91
C ALA A 63 3.72 -5.96 -9.41
N ASN A 64 4.08 -5.87 -10.70
CA ASN A 64 5.19 -6.65 -11.27
C ASN A 64 6.53 -6.33 -10.62
N ARG A 65 6.76 -5.08 -10.18
CA ARG A 65 7.96 -4.72 -9.42
C ARG A 65 7.97 -5.32 -8.02
N LEU A 66 6.82 -5.63 -7.43
CA LEU A 66 6.76 -6.28 -6.11
C LEU A 66 7.06 -7.79 -6.19
N GLN A 67 6.81 -8.45 -7.33
CA GLN A 67 6.97 -9.91 -7.49
C GLN A 67 8.30 -10.53 -7.03
N PRO A 68 9.48 -9.87 -7.11
CA PRO A 68 10.71 -10.42 -6.54
C PRO A 68 10.66 -10.66 -5.03
N LEU A 69 9.66 -10.11 -4.33
CA LEU A 69 9.38 -10.38 -2.92
C LEU A 69 8.57 -11.66 -2.69
N ALA A 70 8.07 -12.30 -3.75
CA ALA A 70 7.31 -13.55 -3.66
C ALA A 70 8.10 -14.61 -2.92
N GLY A 71 7.44 -15.27 -1.96
CA GLY A 71 8.06 -16.29 -1.09
C GLY A 71 8.88 -15.72 0.08
N ALA A 72 9.33 -14.47 0.02
CA ALA A 72 10.01 -13.81 1.14
C ALA A 72 9.01 -13.04 2.04
N THR A 73 7.98 -12.46 1.45
CA THR A 73 6.84 -11.88 2.17
C THR A 73 5.53 -12.19 1.45
N PHE A 74 4.44 -12.16 2.19
CA PHE A 74 3.08 -12.30 1.67
C PHE A 74 2.32 -10.98 1.63
N LEU A 75 2.97 -9.86 2.01
CA LEU A 75 2.34 -8.56 2.02
C LEU A 75 3.35 -7.47 1.68
N ALA A 76 3.17 -6.86 0.53
CA ALA A 76 3.86 -5.63 0.15
C ALA A 76 2.91 -4.71 -0.61
N GLY A 77 3.24 -3.42 -0.60
CA GLY A 77 2.54 -2.44 -1.37
C GLY A 77 3.41 -1.26 -1.74
N CYS A 78 3.03 -0.56 -2.80
CA CYS A 78 3.73 0.62 -3.28
C CYS A 78 2.72 1.67 -3.69
N THR A 79 2.97 2.92 -3.30
CA THR A 79 2.30 4.09 -3.85
C THR A 79 3.30 4.98 -4.57
N LEU A 80 2.96 5.46 -5.77
CA LEU A 80 3.82 6.24 -6.67
C LEU A 80 3.00 7.35 -7.34
N HIS A 81 3.54 8.56 -7.32
CA HIS A 81 2.95 9.71 -8.01
C HIS A 81 3.60 9.94 -9.37
N VAL A 82 2.83 9.80 -10.45
CA VAL A 82 3.23 10.13 -11.81
C VAL A 82 2.37 11.30 -12.29
N PRO A 83 2.96 12.47 -12.58
CA PRO A 83 2.23 13.62 -13.08
C PRO A 83 1.51 13.31 -14.42
N GLY A 84 0.25 13.75 -14.53
CA GLY A 84 -0.52 13.68 -15.78
C GLY A 84 -1.36 12.41 -15.98
N ILE A 85 -1.34 11.46 -15.05
CA ILE A 85 -2.24 10.29 -15.07
C ILE A 85 -3.65 10.72 -14.66
N ALA A 86 -4.65 10.41 -15.48
CA ALA A 86 -6.02 10.91 -15.33
C ALA A 86 -6.93 10.06 -14.41
N GLY A 87 -6.51 8.85 -14.02
CA GLY A 87 -7.27 7.95 -13.14
C GLY A 87 -6.58 7.72 -11.80
N PHE A 88 -7.37 7.40 -10.77
CA PHE A 88 -6.86 6.92 -9.48
C PHE A 88 -6.06 5.64 -9.70
N SER A 89 -4.75 5.72 -9.42
CA SER A 89 -3.77 4.67 -9.67
C SER A 89 -2.44 4.99 -9.00
N GLY A 90 -1.45 4.12 -9.20
CA GLY A 90 -0.15 4.25 -8.57
C GLY A 90 -0.26 3.85 -7.11
N GLY A 91 -1.08 2.85 -6.80
CA GLY A 91 -1.33 2.34 -5.45
C GLY A 91 -1.68 0.86 -5.52
N VAL A 92 -0.75 0.00 -5.12
CA VAL A 92 -0.95 -1.45 -5.10
C VAL A 92 -0.61 -2.02 -3.73
N LEU A 93 -1.47 -2.86 -3.18
CA LEU A 93 -1.27 -3.58 -1.91
C LEU A 93 -1.72 -5.03 -2.08
N GLY A 94 -0.89 -6.00 -1.67
CA GLY A 94 -1.31 -7.39 -1.69
C GLY A 94 -0.17 -8.37 -1.48
N ASP A 95 -0.44 -9.62 -1.82
CA ASP A 95 0.57 -10.68 -1.81
C ASP A 95 1.39 -10.63 -3.10
N PRO A 96 2.72 -10.37 -3.03
CA PRO A 96 3.58 -10.32 -4.22
C PRO A 96 3.68 -11.63 -4.99
N GLY A 97 3.30 -12.76 -4.36
CA GLY A 97 3.27 -14.08 -5.00
C GLY A 97 1.99 -14.38 -5.79
N GLN A 98 0.98 -13.51 -5.73
CA GLN A 98 -0.27 -13.66 -6.46
C GLN A 98 -0.25 -12.89 -7.78
N GLU A 99 -1.11 -13.30 -8.72
CA GLU A 99 -1.33 -12.54 -9.95
C GLU A 99 -1.90 -11.16 -9.63
N ALA A 100 -1.42 -10.13 -10.33
CA ALA A 100 -1.91 -8.78 -10.14
C ALA A 100 -3.35 -8.68 -10.68
N CYS A 101 -4.31 -8.54 -9.76
CA CYS A 101 -5.70 -8.31 -10.09
C CYS A 101 -6.27 -7.15 -9.25
N SER A 102 -7.33 -6.53 -9.75
CA SER A 102 -8.16 -5.67 -8.92
C SER A 102 -8.92 -6.53 -7.92
N ALA A 103 -9.14 -6.01 -6.71
CA ALA A 103 -9.99 -6.68 -5.74
C ALA A 103 -11.43 -6.82 -6.24
N GLU A 104 -12.03 -7.96 -5.95
CA GLU A 104 -13.41 -8.34 -6.29
C GLU A 104 -14.37 -7.97 -5.15
N GLY A 105 -13.86 -7.78 -3.93
CA GLY A 105 -14.66 -7.46 -2.75
C GLY A 105 -13.96 -6.56 -1.74
N CYS A 106 -14.74 -6.01 -0.80
CA CYS A 106 -14.22 -5.07 0.20
C CYS A 106 -13.40 -5.73 1.31
N ASN A 107 -13.45 -7.05 1.45
CA ASN A 107 -12.60 -7.83 2.35
C ASN A 107 -12.28 -9.17 1.69
N GLU A 108 -11.00 -9.42 1.49
CA GLU A 108 -10.46 -10.64 0.91
C GLU A 108 -9.45 -11.26 1.89
N PRO A 109 -9.53 -12.57 2.15
CA PRO A 109 -8.54 -13.24 2.97
C PRO A 109 -7.18 -13.23 2.26
N LEU A 110 -6.14 -12.88 3.00
CA LEU A 110 -4.75 -13.08 2.62
C LEU A 110 -4.17 -14.30 3.34
N THR A 111 -2.95 -14.67 2.97
CA THR A 111 -2.25 -15.77 3.65
C THR A 111 -1.86 -15.40 5.09
N LYS A 112 -1.59 -16.44 5.90
CA LYS A 112 -1.16 -16.30 7.30
C LYS A 112 -2.13 -15.53 8.21
N GLY A 113 -3.42 -15.60 7.91
CA GLY A 113 -4.48 -15.02 8.74
C GLY A 113 -4.62 -13.51 8.59
N TRP A 114 -4.06 -12.92 7.54
CA TRP A 114 -4.29 -11.52 7.19
C TRP A 114 -5.54 -11.35 6.35
N SER A 115 -6.09 -10.14 6.30
CA SER A 115 -7.16 -9.75 5.38
C SER A 115 -6.78 -8.47 4.65
N LEU A 116 -7.09 -8.41 3.36
CA LEU A 116 -7.03 -7.21 2.54
C LEU A 116 -8.41 -6.56 2.51
N LEU A 117 -8.49 -5.34 2.99
CA LEU A 117 -9.65 -4.47 2.91
C LEU A 117 -9.44 -3.50 1.74
N THR A 118 -10.28 -3.62 0.72
CA THR A 118 -10.22 -2.71 -0.43
C THR A 118 -11.47 -1.85 -0.50
N PHE A 119 -11.26 -0.61 -0.90
CA PHE A 119 -12.28 0.42 -0.95
C PHE A 119 -12.22 0.95 -2.38
N PRO A 120 -13.18 0.62 -3.27
CA PRO A 120 -13.14 1.07 -4.67
C PRO A 120 -13.00 2.59 -4.77
N GLY A 121 -11.91 3.06 -5.40
CA GLY A 121 -11.59 4.49 -5.46
C GLY A 121 -11.11 5.11 -4.13
N GLY A 122 -10.76 4.27 -3.14
CA GLY A 122 -10.29 4.65 -1.81
C GLY A 122 -8.98 3.93 -1.43
N PRO A 123 -8.59 3.96 -0.14
CA PRO A 123 -7.36 3.30 0.31
C PRO A 123 -7.43 1.77 0.18
N GLY A 124 -6.28 1.11 0.07
CA GLY A 124 -6.12 -0.32 0.36
C GLY A 124 -5.54 -0.50 1.76
N MET A 125 -6.05 -1.47 2.54
CA MET A 125 -5.52 -1.79 3.87
C MET A 125 -5.39 -3.28 4.10
N ALA A 126 -4.28 -3.74 4.65
CA ALA A 126 -4.09 -5.11 5.09
C ALA A 126 -4.00 -5.15 6.62
N VAL A 127 -4.66 -6.13 7.22
CA VAL A 127 -4.78 -6.29 8.68
C VAL A 127 -4.45 -7.71 9.11
N ASP A 128 -3.90 -7.90 10.31
CA ASP A 128 -3.41 -9.19 10.83
C ASP A 128 -4.49 -10.14 11.37
N ARG A 129 -5.71 -10.01 10.87
CA ARG A 129 -6.83 -10.89 11.19
C ARG A 129 -7.95 -10.76 10.17
N GLU A 130 -8.76 -11.79 10.11
CA GLU A 130 -10.03 -11.72 9.41
C GLU A 130 -10.97 -10.70 10.06
N VAL A 131 -11.59 -9.85 9.24
CA VAL A 131 -12.60 -8.87 9.66
C VAL A 131 -13.96 -9.35 9.19
N THR A 132 -14.60 -10.20 9.99
CA THR A 132 -15.87 -10.86 9.63
C THR A 132 -17.08 -9.92 9.63
N ASP A 133 -17.01 -8.80 10.33
CA ASP A 133 -18.08 -7.79 10.40
C ASP A 133 -17.55 -6.43 9.93
N LEU A 134 -17.51 -6.26 8.61
CA LEU A 134 -17.35 -4.94 7.99
C LEU A 134 -18.61 -4.13 8.31
N SER A 135 -18.61 -3.44 9.44
CA SER A 135 -19.76 -2.62 9.84
C SER A 135 -20.18 -1.65 8.73
N ALA A 136 -21.42 -1.18 8.77
CA ALA A 136 -21.95 -0.17 7.86
C ALA A 136 -21.00 1.05 7.70
N ARG A 137 -20.19 1.36 8.72
CA ARG A 137 -19.18 2.44 8.66
C ARG A 137 -18.05 2.16 7.68
N LEU A 138 -17.57 0.93 7.57
CA LEU A 138 -16.57 0.56 6.57
C LEU A 138 -17.19 0.55 5.17
N GLN A 139 -18.43 0.10 5.03
CA GLN A 139 -19.17 0.20 3.77
C GLN A 139 -19.36 1.65 3.30
N THR A 140 -19.71 2.60 4.18
CA THR A 140 -19.82 4.02 3.81
C THR A 140 -18.47 4.57 3.34
N VAL A 141 -17.37 4.20 4.00
CA VAL A 141 -16.02 4.58 3.56
C VAL A 141 -15.70 3.94 2.20
N CYS A 142 -16.12 2.70 1.94
CA CYS A 142 -15.96 2.02 0.65
C CYS A 142 -16.71 2.70 -0.50
N THR A 143 -17.79 3.44 -0.23
CA THR A 143 -18.68 3.96 -1.28
C THR A 143 -18.56 5.46 -1.51
N GLU A 144 -18.09 6.24 -0.54
CA GLU A 144 -18.18 7.71 -0.58
C GLU A 144 -16.82 8.42 -0.43
N SER A 145 -15.73 7.69 -0.17
CA SER A 145 -14.45 8.33 0.17
C SER A 145 -13.59 8.60 -1.05
N VAL A 146 -13.10 9.83 -1.15
CA VAL A 146 -11.93 10.17 -1.98
C VAL A 146 -10.67 9.62 -1.28
N PRO A 147 -9.63 9.17 -2.01
CA PRO A 147 -8.40 8.69 -1.37
C PRO A 147 -7.74 9.81 -0.57
N ASP A 148 -7.82 9.74 0.75
CA ASP A 148 -7.19 10.69 1.66
C ASP A 148 -6.42 9.98 2.78
N HIS A 149 -5.28 10.54 3.16
CA HIS A 149 -4.45 10.07 4.26
C HIS A 149 -5.17 10.13 5.62
N ASN A 150 -6.10 11.06 5.82
CA ASN A 150 -6.92 11.10 7.03
C ASN A 150 -7.86 9.88 7.12
N THR A 151 -8.30 9.36 5.98
CA THR A 151 -9.09 8.12 5.90
C THR A 151 -8.25 6.93 6.36
N LEU A 152 -6.97 6.83 5.94
CA LEU A 152 -6.05 5.79 6.42
C LEU A 152 -5.90 5.80 7.95
N ILE A 153 -5.68 6.98 8.54
CA ILE A 153 -5.56 7.12 10.00
C ILE A 153 -6.87 6.69 10.69
N SER A 154 -7.99 7.26 10.27
CA SER A 154 -9.30 7.01 10.89
C SER A 154 -9.70 5.54 10.82
N LEU A 155 -9.44 4.88 9.70
CA LEU A 155 -9.67 3.44 9.54
C LEU A 155 -8.72 2.62 10.42
N SER A 156 -7.44 2.98 10.47
CA SER A 156 -6.45 2.30 11.31
C SER A 156 -6.82 2.36 12.80
N GLU A 157 -7.27 3.51 13.29
CA GLU A 157 -7.76 3.69 14.66
C GLU A 157 -9.02 2.88 14.93
N TYR A 158 -9.98 2.91 14.01
CA TYR A 158 -11.22 2.13 14.10
C TYR A 158 -10.94 0.61 14.17
N LEU A 159 -9.97 0.13 13.40
CA LEU A 159 -9.53 -1.27 13.38
C LEU A 159 -8.80 -1.64 14.68
N ALA A 160 -7.94 -0.76 15.18
CA ALA A 160 -7.24 -0.96 16.46
C ALA A 160 -8.21 -1.08 17.65
N GLN A 161 -9.28 -0.28 17.67
CA GLN A 161 -10.35 -0.38 18.68
C GLN A 161 -11.07 -1.75 18.67
N ARG A 162 -10.94 -2.52 17.58
CA ARG A 162 -11.46 -3.90 17.43
C ARG A 162 -10.40 -4.97 17.67
N GLY A 163 -9.26 -4.57 18.22
CA GLY A 163 -8.17 -5.46 18.56
C GLY A 163 -7.34 -5.93 17.36
N VAL A 164 -7.43 -5.26 16.20
CA VAL A 164 -6.45 -5.45 15.12
C VAL A 164 -5.07 -5.04 15.64
N GLY A 165 -4.11 -5.94 15.55
CA GLY A 165 -2.77 -5.75 16.12
C GLY A 165 -1.84 -5.03 15.15
N LYS A 166 -2.02 -5.27 13.85
CA LYS A 166 -1.19 -4.70 12.78
C LYS A 166 -2.02 -4.21 11.62
N VAL A 167 -1.58 -3.11 11.04
CA VAL A 167 -2.19 -2.51 9.85
C VAL A 167 -1.11 -2.04 8.91
N VAL A 168 -1.26 -2.35 7.63
CA VAL A 168 -0.53 -1.72 6.52
C VAL A 168 -1.58 -1.07 5.63
N GLY A 169 -1.45 0.21 5.31
CA GLY A 169 -2.40 0.90 4.46
C GLY A 169 -1.71 1.75 3.42
N LEU A 170 -2.36 1.95 2.27
CA LEU A 170 -1.91 2.87 1.23
C LEU A 170 -3.07 3.47 0.44
N THR A 171 -2.80 4.59 -0.19
CA THR A 171 -3.69 5.19 -1.19
C THR A 171 -2.97 5.26 -2.54
N ASP A 172 -3.76 5.42 -3.58
CA ASP A 172 -3.26 5.79 -4.90
C ASP A 172 -2.44 7.08 -4.85
N GLY A 173 -1.31 7.06 -5.55
CA GLY A 173 -0.38 8.18 -5.66
C GLY A 173 -0.65 9.08 -6.86
N SER A 174 -1.38 8.60 -7.86
CA SER A 174 -1.64 9.26 -9.14
C SER A 174 -3.14 9.38 -9.38
N GLY A 175 -3.54 10.41 -10.14
CA GLY A 175 -4.94 10.72 -10.43
C GLY A 175 -5.43 12.04 -9.83
N PRO A 176 -6.59 12.55 -10.28
CA PRO A 176 -7.18 13.77 -9.74
C PRO A 176 -7.48 13.63 -8.25
N ALA A 177 -6.94 14.53 -7.42
CA ALA A 177 -7.07 14.50 -5.95
C ALA A 177 -6.41 13.30 -5.24
N ALA A 178 -5.64 12.46 -5.94
CA ALA A 178 -4.82 11.43 -5.30
C ALA A 178 -3.78 12.07 -4.38
N CYS A 179 -3.75 11.65 -3.12
CA CYS A 179 -2.85 12.23 -2.11
C CYS A 179 -1.60 11.40 -1.85
N GLY A 180 -1.54 10.15 -2.35
CA GLY A 180 -0.41 9.23 -2.20
C GLY A 180 0.11 9.13 -0.77
N ALA A 181 -0.37 8.17 -0.01
CA ALA A 181 0.06 7.98 1.37
C ALA A 181 0.23 6.51 1.69
N ALA A 182 1.03 6.23 2.71
CA ALA A 182 1.11 4.90 3.28
C ALA A 182 1.24 4.97 4.80
N LEU A 183 0.65 3.98 5.47
CA LEU A 183 0.56 3.87 6.91
C LEU A 183 1.02 2.48 7.34
N ILE A 184 1.85 2.41 8.37
CA ILE A 184 2.06 1.17 9.13
C ILE A 184 1.69 1.38 10.59
N ARG A 185 1.02 0.39 11.18
CA ARG A 185 0.68 0.38 12.60
C ARG A 185 0.96 -0.97 13.21
N GLN A 186 1.48 -0.97 14.43
CA GLN A 186 1.58 -2.14 15.27
C GLN A 186 1.37 -1.78 16.75
N GLY A 187 0.29 -2.28 17.34
CA GLY A 187 -0.18 -1.87 18.66
C GLY A 187 -0.44 -0.35 18.72
N GLU A 188 0.24 0.32 19.65
CA GLU A 188 0.13 1.77 19.88
C GLU A 188 1.01 2.61 18.94
N LYS A 189 1.92 1.99 18.18
CA LYS A 189 2.82 2.72 17.28
C LYS A 189 2.20 2.80 15.90
N THR A 190 2.11 4.02 15.38
CA THR A 190 1.62 4.33 14.04
C THR A 190 2.60 5.28 13.36
N GLU A 191 2.89 5.04 12.08
CA GLU A 191 3.64 5.95 11.21
C GLU A 191 2.84 6.14 9.92
N LEU A 192 2.74 7.39 9.46
CA LEU A 192 2.10 7.77 8.20
C LEU A 192 3.07 8.63 7.39
N TRP A 193 3.32 8.26 6.13
CA TRP A 193 4.04 9.09 5.17
C TRP A 193 3.14 9.48 4.01
N ARG A 194 3.36 10.68 3.48
CA ARG A 194 2.70 11.20 2.28
C ARG A 194 3.74 11.42 1.20
N LEU A 195 3.40 11.13 -0.05
CA LEU A 195 4.26 11.37 -1.22
C LEU A 195 4.62 12.86 -1.34
N ALA A 196 3.73 13.76 -0.91
CA ALA A 196 3.97 15.19 -0.89
C ALA A 196 5.10 15.64 0.06
N ASP A 197 5.48 14.80 1.05
CA ASP A 197 6.53 15.09 2.03
C ASP A 197 7.89 14.45 1.67
N LEU A 198 8.00 13.81 0.49
CA LEU A 198 9.20 13.10 0.02
C LEU A 198 10.01 13.85 -1.03
#